data_AF-A0A2H3CE07-F1
#
_entry.id   AF-A0A2H3CE07-F1
#
_cell.length_a   1.000
_cell.length_b   1.000
_cell.length_c   1.000
_cell.angle_alpha   90.00
_cell.angle_beta   90.00
_cell.angle_gamma   90.00
#
_symmetry.space_group_name_H-M   'P 1'
#
loop_
_entity.id
_entity.type
_entity.pdbx_description
1 polymer ?
#
loop_
_entity_poly.entity_id
_entity_poly.type
_entity_poly.pdbx_seq_one_letter_code
_entity_poly.pdbx_strand_id
1 'polypeptide(L)'
;MKQLRVLELRFRPYVEKATYLTFLKGSYFDSTLLALAHWPHETLRTLSIVQDPLGLIQIQVTPRPSFAQPIVFFRLDHTFSSLLLCPHISALRFRLPSRSLIRAVTNTSPRTYSHIRVLDLSTISTYDADIDTIVTRFSKLEHLVLDGCSTLHSALGGATLEGPGTREEWYGLGKRCALGGTRRAREREKIVKQWLETNREHEQIAAAESTAKKPRKGRKGLATATISLRSASPPLSQVAGPSNLSPPVGLPQKVRIIPSAPTLRSLSIALPNTPVDLHDDILSAFERGWKDGLAQLATTRRTILRAWVRRKTGTKTDEIDIKVAKFDDDEDEWDGLNGLEDVEVDDLEGEDRFVEECGVPVLCLLGPDSEDSHQTGCGHQMSTFAELARMS
;
A
#
# COMPACT_ATOMS: atom_id res chain seq x y z
N MET A 1 11.47 5.77 -32.61
CA MET A 1 12.50 5.53 -31.57
C MET A 1 11.99 4.42 -30.65
N LYS A 2 12.82 3.45 -30.26
CA LYS A 2 12.42 2.40 -29.30
C LYS A 2 12.38 3.02 -27.90
N GLN A 3 11.24 2.92 -27.23
CA GLN A 3 11.06 3.44 -25.87
C GLN A 3 11.39 2.36 -24.85
N LEU A 4 12.08 2.73 -23.76
CA LEU A 4 12.42 1.81 -22.68
C LEU A 4 11.16 1.48 -21.86
N ARG A 5 10.76 0.20 -21.85
CA ARG A 5 9.61 -0.29 -21.07
C ARG A 5 9.97 -1.00 -19.79
N VAL A 6 11.12 -1.68 -19.80
CA VAL A 6 11.59 -2.49 -18.69
C VAL A 6 13.04 -2.16 -18.40
N LEU A 7 13.36 -1.98 -17.12
CA LEU A 7 14.73 -1.82 -16.64
C LEU A 7 15.04 -2.87 -15.58
N GLU A 8 16.11 -3.63 -15.78
CA GLU A 8 16.63 -4.59 -14.81
C GLU A 8 18.02 -4.20 -14.35
N LEU A 9 18.18 -4.08 -13.03
CA LEU A 9 19.44 -3.84 -12.35
C LEU A 9 19.70 -5.02 -11.42
N ARG A 10 20.58 -5.92 -11.84
CA ARG A 10 20.99 -7.08 -11.05
C ARG A 10 22.41 -6.92 -10.54
N PHE A 11 22.56 -7.00 -9.23
CA PHE A 11 23.82 -6.84 -8.52
C PHE A 11 24.28 -8.19 -8.00
N ARG A 12 25.46 -8.61 -8.46
CA ARG A 12 26.11 -9.84 -8.02
C ARG A 12 27.19 -9.48 -6.99
N PRO A 13 26.99 -9.82 -5.70
CA PRO A 13 27.93 -9.44 -4.64
C PRO A 13 29.34 -10.01 -4.84
N TYR A 14 29.43 -11.14 -5.53
CA TYR A 14 30.65 -11.91 -5.63
C TYR A 14 31.07 -12.00 -7.10
N VAL A 15 32.22 -11.41 -7.36
CA VAL A 15 33.07 -11.73 -8.49
C VAL A 15 34.11 -12.75 -8.00
N GLU A 16 34.41 -13.78 -8.80
CA GLU A 16 35.42 -14.82 -8.47
C GLU A 16 36.78 -14.23 -8.08
N LYS A 17 37.05 -13.00 -8.53
CA LYS A 17 38.24 -12.23 -8.21
C LYS A 17 37.82 -10.87 -7.68
N ALA A 18 38.25 -10.53 -6.46
CA ALA A 18 38.10 -9.18 -5.92
C ALA A 18 38.77 -8.18 -6.87
N THR A 19 37.98 -7.52 -7.70
CA THR A 19 38.43 -6.33 -8.41
C THR A 19 38.48 -5.22 -7.38
N TYR A 20 39.62 -5.09 -6.69
CA TYR A 20 39.98 -3.90 -5.93
C TYR A 20 40.18 -2.72 -6.88
N LEU A 21 39.14 -2.38 -7.65
CA LEU A 21 38.98 -0.99 -7.98
C LEU A 21 38.73 -0.32 -6.62
N THR A 22 39.65 0.54 -6.21
CA THR A 22 39.49 1.48 -5.08
C THR A 22 38.26 2.37 -5.21
N PHE A 23 37.56 2.28 -6.35
CA PHE A 23 36.30 2.90 -6.62
C PHE A 23 35.17 2.29 -5.79
N LEU A 24 34.44 3.20 -5.14
CA LEU A 24 33.17 2.98 -4.45
C LEU A 24 33.24 2.58 -2.98
N LYS A 25 34.28 3.02 -2.24
CA LYS A 25 34.05 3.35 -0.82
C LYS A 25 33.01 4.48 -0.75
N GLY A 26 31.73 4.12 -0.69
CA GLY A 26 30.62 5.06 -0.49
C GLY A 26 29.85 5.52 -1.73
N SER A 27 29.77 4.76 -2.83
CA SER A 27 28.72 5.06 -3.81
C SER A 27 27.39 4.50 -3.34
N TYR A 28 26.57 5.40 -2.83
CA TYR A 28 25.20 5.15 -2.42
C TYR A 28 24.30 5.10 -3.65
N PHE A 29 23.43 4.11 -3.71
CA PHE A 29 22.48 3.95 -4.82
C PHE A 29 21.15 4.68 -4.57
N ASP A 30 21.05 5.44 -3.46
CA ASP A 30 19.92 6.31 -3.14
C ASP A 30 19.55 7.25 -4.29
N SER A 31 20.55 7.90 -4.91
CA SER A 31 20.33 8.81 -6.05
C SER A 31 19.82 8.08 -7.28
N THR A 32 20.16 6.79 -7.45
CA THR A 32 19.66 5.97 -8.56
C THR A 32 18.17 5.70 -8.39
N LEU A 33 17.73 5.31 -7.19
CA LEU A 33 16.30 5.11 -6.91
C LEU A 33 15.51 6.41 -7.09
N LEU A 34 16.06 7.55 -6.64
CA LEU A 34 15.45 8.85 -6.87
C LEU A 34 15.39 9.21 -8.36
N ALA A 35 16.44 8.98 -9.12
CA ALA A 35 16.44 9.25 -10.56
C ALA A 35 15.41 8.38 -11.30
N LEU A 36 15.25 7.12 -10.89
CA LEU A 36 14.23 6.21 -11.43
C LEU A 36 12.81 6.61 -11.03
N ALA A 37 12.61 7.13 -9.82
CA ALA A 37 11.31 7.66 -9.38
C ALA A 37 10.89 8.90 -10.19
N HIS A 38 11.86 9.69 -10.67
CA HIS A 38 11.63 10.88 -11.50
C HIS A 38 11.90 10.61 -12.98
N TRP A 39 11.75 9.35 -13.41
CA TRP A 39 12.04 8.99 -14.80
C TRP A 39 11.14 9.82 -15.74
N PRO A 40 11.71 10.52 -16.74
CA PRO A 40 11.01 11.57 -17.47
C PRO A 40 9.96 11.06 -18.47
N HIS A 41 9.90 9.74 -18.69
CA HIS A 41 9.03 9.13 -19.69
C HIS A 41 8.15 8.07 -19.04
N GLU A 42 6.83 8.18 -19.22
CA GLU A 42 5.84 7.22 -18.71
C GLU A 42 5.93 5.81 -19.34
N THR A 43 6.93 5.58 -20.18
CA THR A 43 7.13 4.33 -20.91
C THR A 43 7.68 3.24 -20.00
N LEU A 44 8.41 3.59 -18.94
CA LEU A 44 9.03 2.63 -18.01
C LEU A 44 7.98 1.99 -17.08
N ARG A 45 7.32 0.93 -17.53
CA ARG A 45 6.28 0.24 -16.76
C ARG A 45 6.81 -0.75 -15.73
N THR A 46 8.01 -1.30 -15.97
CA THR A 46 8.57 -2.36 -15.14
C THR A 46 9.96 -2.00 -14.66
N LEU A 47 10.15 -2.07 -13.34
CA LEU A 47 11.44 -1.87 -12.69
C LEU A 47 11.82 -3.11 -11.88
N SER A 48 13.02 -3.62 -12.14
CA SER A 48 13.60 -4.72 -11.38
C SER A 48 14.94 -4.31 -10.79
N ILE A 49 15.08 -4.40 -9.48
CA ILE A 49 16.32 -4.15 -8.73
C ILE A 49 16.55 -5.33 -7.81
N VAL A 50 17.60 -6.10 -8.09
CA VAL A 50 17.86 -7.39 -7.43
C VAL A 50 19.30 -7.44 -6.95
N GLN A 51 19.48 -7.74 -5.66
CA GLN A 51 20.76 -8.17 -5.12
C GLN A 51 20.71 -9.68 -4.87
N ASP A 52 21.60 -10.42 -5.52
CA ASP A 52 21.63 -11.87 -5.35
C ASP A 52 21.97 -12.24 -3.89
N PRO A 53 21.22 -13.16 -3.24
CA PRO A 53 21.52 -13.60 -1.88
C PRO A 53 22.86 -14.34 -1.81
N LEU A 54 23.56 -14.18 -0.69
CA LEU A 54 24.93 -14.70 -0.54
C LEU A 54 25.02 -16.24 -0.60
N GLY A 55 23.92 -16.94 -0.32
CA GLY A 55 23.86 -18.41 -0.22
C GLY A 55 23.66 -19.15 -1.56
N LEU A 56 23.39 -18.45 -2.67
CA LEU A 56 23.26 -19.11 -3.99
C LEU A 56 24.62 -19.52 -4.59
N ILE A 57 25.70 -19.00 -4.03
CA ILE A 57 27.05 -19.36 -4.44
C ILE A 57 27.55 -20.40 -3.45
N GLN A 58 27.46 -21.67 -3.87
CA GLN A 58 27.97 -22.89 -3.22
C GLN A 58 29.49 -22.90 -2.99
N ILE A 59 30.15 -21.73 -2.91
CA ILE A 59 31.56 -21.69 -2.55
C ILE A 59 31.63 -21.83 -1.04
N GLN A 60 32.31 -22.88 -0.57
CA GLN A 60 32.73 -23.14 0.81
C GLN A 60 33.67 -22.04 1.37
N VAL A 61 33.41 -20.76 1.10
CA VAL A 61 34.09 -19.65 1.74
C VAL A 61 33.32 -19.36 3.01
N THR A 62 33.87 -19.80 4.13
CA THR A 62 33.53 -19.27 5.46
C THR A 62 33.34 -17.76 5.35
N PRO A 63 32.20 -17.20 5.80
CA PRO A 63 31.94 -15.78 5.66
C PRO A 63 33.03 -15.02 6.40
N ARG A 64 33.98 -14.46 5.67
CA ARG A 64 35.00 -13.60 6.26
C ARG A 64 34.27 -12.33 6.71
N PRO A 65 34.39 -11.92 7.98
CA PRO A 65 33.64 -10.79 8.55
C PRO A 65 33.98 -9.42 7.93
N SER A 66 34.86 -9.36 6.92
CA SER A 66 35.32 -8.14 6.26
C SER A 66 34.84 -7.98 4.82
N PHE A 67 33.96 -8.84 4.31
CA PHE A 67 33.44 -8.69 2.94
C PHE A 67 32.44 -7.51 2.88
N ALA A 68 32.72 -6.54 2.02
CA ALA A 68 31.90 -5.34 1.86
C ALA A 68 30.49 -5.71 1.36
N GLN A 69 29.46 -5.12 1.97
CA GLN A 69 28.09 -5.28 1.46
C GLN A 69 28.01 -4.68 0.05
N PRO A 70 27.50 -5.41 -0.94
CA PRO A 70 27.62 -5.06 -2.36
C PRO A 70 26.74 -3.88 -2.79
N ILE A 71 25.69 -3.57 -2.04
CA ILE A 71 24.88 -2.36 -2.23
C ILE A 71 24.62 -1.72 -0.86
N VAL A 72 24.88 -0.43 -0.76
CA VAL A 72 24.57 0.36 0.43
C VAL A 72 23.56 1.44 0.03
N PHE A 73 22.37 1.36 0.65
CA PHE A 73 21.38 2.43 0.64
C PHE A 73 21.36 3.07 2.02
N PHE A 74 21.54 4.39 2.10
CA PHE A 74 21.55 5.11 3.37
C PHE A 74 20.15 5.51 3.82
N ARG A 75 19.29 5.87 2.86
CA ARG A 75 17.89 6.30 3.04
C ARG A 75 16.98 5.45 2.18
N LEU A 76 17.13 4.13 2.30
CA LEU A 76 16.34 3.15 1.55
C LEU A 76 14.83 3.42 1.70
N ASP A 77 14.37 3.68 2.93
CA ASP A 77 12.95 3.96 3.19
C ASP A 77 12.44 5.11 2.31
N HIS A 78 13.08 6.28 2.40
CA HIS A 78 12.68 7.48 1.65
C HIS A 78 12.73 7.27 0.13
N THR A 79 13.79 6.65 -0.36
CA THR A 79 14.04 6.50 -1.80
C THR A 79 13.16 5.41 -2.40
N PHE A 80 12.88 4.33 -1.68
CA PHE A 80 11.91 3.32 -2.08
C PHE A 80 10.49 3.86 -2.07
N SER A 81 10.10 4.65 -1.06
CA SER A 81 8.81 5.31 -1.06
C SER A 81 8.60 6.23 -2.27
N SER A 82 9.67 6.94 -2.69
CA SER A 82 9.62 7.77 -3.89
C SER A 82 9.33 6.93 -5.15
N LEU A 83 9.91 5.73 -5.22
CA LEU A 83 9.62 4.77 -6.30
C LEU A 83 8.18 4.25 -6.26
N LEU A 84 7.66 3.95 -5.08
CA LEU A 84 6.27 3.50 -4.93
C LEU A 84 5.24 4.56 -5.32
N LEU A 85 5.61 5.83 -5.34
CA LEU A 85 4.75 6.94 -5.76
C LEU A 85 4.82 7.20 -7.27
N CYS A 86 5.64 6.45 -8.01
CA CYS A 86 5.87 6.65 -9.43
C CYS A 86 4.72 6.09 -10.27
N PRO A 87 3.80 6.92 -10.80
CA PRO A 87 2.49 6.47 -11.29
C PRO A 87 2.56 5.56 -12.52
N HIS A 88 3.68 5.58 -13.26
CA HIS A 88 3.84 4.79 -14.47
C HIS A 88 4.39 3.38 -14.22
N ILE A 89 5.00 3.10 -13.07
CA ILE A 89 5.58 1.77 -12.75
C ILE A 89 4.48 0.84 -12.24
N SER A 90 3.96 -0.02 -13.10
CA SER A 90 2.92 -1.00 -12.71
C SER A 90 3.49 -2.32 -12.17
N ALA A 91 4.76 -2.60 -12.42
CA ALA A 91 5.42 -3.82 -11.95
C ALA A 91 6.77 -3.49 -11.30
N LEU A 92 6.91 -3.85 -10.01
CA LEU A 92 8.10 -3.59 -9.22
C LEU A 92 8.64 -4.89 -8.63
N ARG A 93 9.84 -5.29 -9.08
CA ARG A 93 10.65 -6.31 -8.42
C ARG A 93 11.76 -5.64 -7.65
N PHE A 94 11.77 -5.79 -6.34
CA PHE A 94 12.79 -5.23 -5.48
C PHE A 94 13.24 -6.28 -4.47
N ARG A 95 14.42 -6.84 -4.68
CA ARG A 95 14.95 -7.96 -3.88
C ARG A 95 16.25 -7.54 -3.22
N LEU A 96 16.19 -7.22 -1.92
CA LEU A 96 17.34 -6.85 -1.12
C LEU A 96 17.38 -7.71 0.16
N PRO A 97 18.23 -8.74 0.20
CA PRO A 97 18.38 -9.61 1.35
C PRO A 97 18.60 -8.85 2.66
N SER A 98 17.92 -9.28 3.72
CA SER A 98 18.07 -8.76 5.09
C SER A 98 17.71 -7.27 5.28
N ARG A 99 17.01 -6.65 4.32
CA ARG A 99 16.40 -5.33 4.48
C ARG A 99 14.90 -5.48 4.69
N SER A 100 14.30 -4.61 5.49
CA SER A 100 12.85 -4.46 5.57
C SER A 100 12.46 -3.20 4.82
N LEU A 101 11.36 -3.26 4.08
CA LEU A 101 10.78 -2.12 3.35
C LEU A 101 9.42 -1.69 3.90
N ILE A 102 8.93 -2.34 4.95
CA ILE A 102 7.58 -2.05 5.45
C ILE A 102 7.44 -0.60 5.91
N ARG A 103 8.51 -0.06 6.50
CA ARG A 103 8.58 1.34 6.93
C ARG A 103 8.48 2.31 5.76
N ALA A 104 9.02 1.95 4.60
CA ALA A 104 8.90 2.71 3.36
C ALA A 104 7.47 2.69 2.81
N VAL A 105 6.75 1.57 3.01
CA VAL A 105 5.34 1.41 2.61
C VAL A 105 4.42 2.25 3.51
N THR A 106 4.74 2.38 4.80
CA THR A 106 3.89 3.04 5.81
C THR A 106 4.17 4.53 6.06
N ASN A 107 5.42 5.00 5.98
CA ASN A 107 5.79 6.33 6.48
C ASN A 107 5.39 7.52 5.58
N THR A 108 5.13 7.29 4.30
CA THR A 108 5.28 8.36 3.29
C THR A 108 4.01 9.20 3.13
N SER A 109 2.85 8.67 3.47
CA SER A 109 1.54 9.32 3.37
C SER A 109 0.47 8.30 3.78
N PRO A 110 -0.78 8.65 4.10
CA PRO A 110 -1.90 7.70 4.09
C PRO A 110 -2.27 7.15 2.69
N ARG A 111 -1.65 7.62 1.60
CA ARG A 111 -1.94 7.22 0.20
C ARG A 111 -1.83 5.72 -0.08
N THR A 112 -2.79 5.22 -0.85
CA THR A 112 -2.69 3.92 -1.51
C THR A 112 -1.76 3.95 -2.72
N TYR A 113 -1.22 2.80 -3.08
CA TYR A 113 -0.46 2.59 -4.31
C TYR A 113 -1.39 1.88 -5.32
N SER A 114 -2.16 2.64 -6.10
CA SER A 114 -3.15 2.08 -7.02
C SER A 114 -2.59 1.60 -8.36
N HIS A 115 -1.39 2.02 -8.74
CA HIS A 115 -0.83 1.73 -10.06
C HIS A 115 -0.04 0.42 -10.10
N ILE A 116 0.47 -0.05 -8.95
CA ILE A 116 1.27 -1.27 -8.85
C ILE A 116 0.37 -2.51 -8.85
N ARG A 117 0.52 -3.34 -9.88
CA ARG A 117 -0.18 -4.61 -10.09
C ARG A 117 0.67 -5.83 -9.76
N VAL A 118 1.98 -5.74 -9.97
CA VAL A 118 2.93 -6.82 -9.66
C VAL A 118 3.96 -6.31 -8.67
N LEU A 119 4.08 -6.97 -7.53
CA LEU A 119 5.04 -6.65 -6.49
C LEU A 119 5.82 -7.89 -6.09
N ASP A 120 7.13 -7.87 -6.33
CA ASP A 120 8.04 -8.94 -5.94
C ASP A 120 9.03 -8.40 -4.92
N LEU A 121 8.85 -8.83 -3.67
CA LEU A 121 9.68 -8.49 -2.51
C LEU A 121 10.47 -9.70 -2.03
N SER A 122 10.78 -10.65 -2.92
CA SER A 122 11.53 -11.84 -2.55
C SER A 122 12.84 -11.47 -1.86
N THR A 123 13.27 -12.26 -0.88
CA THR A 123 14.47 -12.10 -0.03
C THR A 123 14.45 -10.94 0.96
N ILE A 124 13.42 -10.07 0.94
CA ILE A 124 13.27 -9.00 1.92
C ILE A 124 12.84 -9.59 3.26
N SER A 125 13.27 -8.97 4.36
CA SER A 125 12.79 -9.27 5.70
C SER A 125 11.35 -8.81 5.85
N THR A 126 10.43 -9.74 5.58
CA THR A 126 8.97 -9.53 5.66
C THR A 126 8.40 -10.35 6.81
N TYR A 127 7.64 -9.71 7.69
CA TYR A 127 6.91 -10.37 8.78
C TYR A 127 5.46 -10.64 8.38
N ASP A 128 4.78 -11.48 9.15
CA ASP A 128 3.38 -11.83 8.91
C ASP A 128 2.44 -10.60 8.90
N ALA A 129 2.66 -9.65 9.81
CA ALA A 129 1.90 -8.40 9.89
C ALA A 129 2.19 -7.44 8.72
N ASP A 130 3.31 -7.61 8.03
CA ASP A 130 3.67 -6.75 6.88
C ASP A 130 2.74 -7.05 5.69
N ILE A 131 2.26 -8.29 5.56
CA ILE A 131 1.30 -8.68 4.52
C ILE A 131 0.00 -7.90 4.66
N ASP A 132 -0.50 -7.74 5.90
CA ASP A 132 -1.71 -6.95 6.15
C ASP A 132 -1.57 -5.52 5.67
N THR A 133 -0.39 -4.94 5.90
CA THR A 133 -0.06 -3.61 5.41
C THR A 133 0.00 -3.61 3.89
N ILE A 134 0.71 -4.54 3.25
CA ILE A 134 0.82 -4.61 1.79
C ILE A 134 -0.58 -4.69 1.13
N VAL A 135 -1.42 -5.65 1.53
CA VAL A 135 -2.75 -5.80 0.90
C VAL A 135 -3.69 -4.61 1.21
N THR A 136 -3.45 -3.90 2.31
CA THR A 136 -4.21 -2.68 2.64
C THR A 136 -3.76 -1.50 1.78
N ARG A 137 -2.47 -1.38 1.51
CA ARG A 137 -1.86 -0.19 0.88
C ARG A 137 -1.84 -0.27 -0.65
N PHE A 138 -1.67 -1.45 -1.24
CA PHE A 138 -1.64 -1.61 -2.69
C PHE A 138 -3.03 -1.99 -3.20
N SER A 139 -3.79 -1.01 -3.71
CA SER A 139 -5.22 -1.20 -3.99
C SER A 139 -5.54 -2.06 -5.20
N LYS A 140 -4.69 -2.02 -6.21
CA LYS A 140 -4.84 -2.80 -7.45
C LYS A 140 -3.77 -3.90 -7.59
N LEU A 141 -3.22 -4.39 -6.46
CA LEU A 141 -2.21 -5.44 -6.48
C LEU A 141 -2.81 -6.78 -6.91
N GLU A 142 -2.36 -7.31 -8.03
CA GLU A 142 -2.81 -8.58 -8.59
C GLU A 142 -1.85 -9.73 -8.23
N HIS A 143 -0.54 -9.47 -8.21
CA HIS A 143 0.47 -10.52 -8.02
C HIS A 143 1.50 -10.12 -6.96
N LEU A 144 1.62 -10.93 -5.91
CA LEU A 144 2.58 -10.73 -4.82
C LEU A 144 3.55 -11.91 -4.71
N VAL A 145 4.86 -11.65 -4.77
CA VAL A 145 5.92 -12.66 -4.64
C VAL A 145 6.78 -12.35 -3.41
N LEU A 146 6.89 -13.31 -2.50
CA LEU A 146 7.56 -13.19 -1.21
C LEU A 146 8.53 -14.36 -0.94
N ASP A 147 9.18 -14.87 -1.99
CA ASP A 147 10.07 -16.02 -1.85
C ASP A 147 11.30 -15.70 -0.99
N GLY A 148 11.75 -16.67 -0.19
CA GLY A 148 12.99 -16.51 0.57
C GLY A 148 12.91 -15.44 1.68
N CYS A 149 11.70 -15.03 2.06
CA CYS A 149 11.44 -14.19 3.22
C CYS A 149 11.51 -15.06 4.50
N SER A 150 12.71 -15.26 5.05
CA SER A 150 12.95 -16.21 6.15
C SER A 150 12.08 -15.97 7.39
N THR A 151 11.85 -14.71 7.75
CA THR A 151 10.97 -14.31 8.87
C THR A 151 9.52 -14.70 8.64
N LEU A 152 9.04 -14.56 7.40
CA LEU A 152 7.68 -14.96 7.02
C LEU A 152 7.55 -16.49 7.03
N HIS A 153 8.53 -17.20 6.46
CA HIS A 153 8.52 -18.67 6.45
C HIS A 153 8.47 -19.25 7.86
N SER A 154 9.21 -18.65 8.80
CA SER A 154 9.17 -19.06 10.21
C SER A 154 7.82 -18.80 10.86
N ALA A 155 7.10 -17.76 10.44
CA ALA A 155 5.79 -17.41 10.99
C ALA A 155 4.63 -18.22 10.39
N LEU A 156 4.86 -18.88 9.24
CA LEU A 156 3.91 -19.76 8.55
C LEU A 156 4.23 -21.24 8.77
N GLY A 157 4.91 -21.56 9.87
CA GLY A 157 5.09 -22.93 10.34
C GLY A 157 6.42 -23.60 10.03
N GLY A 158 7.33 -22.93 9.30
CA GLY A 158 8.67 -23.44 9.01
C GLY A 158 8.71 -24.77 8.23
N ALA A 159 9.89 -25.41 8.19
CA ALA A 159 10.14 -26.66 7.45
C ALA A 159 9.62 -27.92 8.15
N THR A 160 9.26 -27.84 9.44
CA THR A 160 8.71 -28.96 10.21
C THR A 160 7.24 -28.70 10.47
N LEU A 161 6.41 -29.06 9.48
CA LEU A 161 4.95 -28.94 9.49
C LEU A 161 4.23 -29.85 10.52
N GLU A 162 4.97 -30.49 11.43
CA GLU A 162 4.43 -31.36 12.49
C GLU A 162 3.78 -30.57 13.66
N GLY A 163 3.81 -29.23 13.61
CA GLY A 163 3.13 -28.38 14.58
C GLY A 163 1.65 -28.15 14.21
N PRO A 164 0.71 -28.22 15.16
CA PRO A 164 -0.73 -27.97 14.92
C PRO A 164 -1.06 -26.55 14.41
N GLY A 165 -0.10 -25.60 14.43
CA GLY A 165 -0.30 -24.20 14.04
C GLY A 165 -0.20 -23.90 12.53
N THR A 166 0.40 -24.79 11.73
CA THR A 166 0.73 -24.46 10.32
C THR A 166 -0.52 -24.25 9.46
N ARG A 167 -1.50 -25.15 9.53
CA ARG A 167 -2.77 -25.02 8.79
C ARG A 167 -3.56 -23.78 9.23
N GLU A 168 -3.53 -23.44 10.51
CA GLU A 168 -4.23 -22.25 11.04
C GLU A 168 -3.57 -20.96 10.57
N GLU A 169 -2.24 -20.92 10.49
CA GLU A 169 -1.47 -19.78 9.96
C GLU A 169 -1.78 -19.54 8.48
N TRP A 170 -1.76 -20.58 7.64
CA TRP A 170 -2.11 -20.47 6.21
C TRP A 170 -3.58 -20.11 5.98
N TYR A 171 -4.50 -20.65 6.79
CA TYR A 171 -5.89 -20.21 6.82
C TYR A 171 -6.01 -18.73 7.20
N GLY A 172 -5.31 -18.31 8.27
CA GLY A 172 -5.27 -16.93 8.73
C GLY A 172 -4.74 -15.98 7.67
N LEU A 173 -3.69 -16.38 6.96
CA LEU A 173 -3.11 -15.65 5.84
C LEU A 173 -4.13 -15.45 4.71
N GLY A 174 -4.77 -16.52 4.23
CA GLY A 174 -5.80 -16.44 3.19
C GLY A 174 -6.94 -15.49 3.58
N LYS A 175 -7.42 -15.61 4.82
CA LYS A 175 -8.49 -14.75 5.35
C LYS A 175 -8.09 -13.29 5.44
N ARG A 176 -6.87 -13.01 5.90
CA ARG A 176 -6.34 -11.65 5.99
C ARG A 176 -6.17 -11.02 4.61
N CYS A 177 -5.66 -11.75 3.62
CA CYS A 177 -5.55 -11.24 2.25
C CYS A 177 -6.92 -10.83 1.68
N ALA A 178 -7.96 -11.65 1.87
CA ALA A 178 -9.32 -11.34 1.42
C ALA A 178 -9.92 -10.09 2.12
N LEU A 179 -9.54 -9.84 3.38
CA LEU A 179 -10.07 -8.74 4.19
C LEU A 179 -9.30 -7.41 4.05
N GLY A 180 -8.33 -7.31 3.13
CA GLY A 180 -7.55 -6.09 2.89
C GLY A 180 -8.42 -4.83 2.67
N GLY A 181 -9.46 -4.94 1.85
CA GLY A 181 -10.40 -3.83 1.58
C GLY A 181 -11.19 -3.37 2.82
N THR A 182 -11.50 -4.28 3.76
CA THR A 182 -12.18 -3.91 5.02
C THR A 182 -11.27 -3.09 5.92
N ARG A 183 -9.99 -3.46 6.01
CA ARG A 183 -9.00 -2.69 6.79
C ARG A 183 -8.78 -1.32 6.18
N ARG A 184 -8.63 -1.24 4.86
CA ARG A 184 -8.50 0.02 4.12
C ARG A 184 -9.69 0.95 4.38
N ALA A 185 -10.92 0.43 4.29
CA ALA A 185 -12.13 1.20 4.59
C ALA A 185 -12.14 1.72 6.03
N ARG A 186 -11.78 0.91 7.03
CA ARG A 186 -11.73 1.33 8.43
C ARG A 186 -10.65 2.38 8.70
N GLU A 187 -9.48 2.24 8.09
CA GLU A 187 -8.40 3.22 8.18
C GLU A 187 -8.83 4.55 7.57
N ARG A 188 -9.47 4.52 6.38
CA ARG A 188 -10.03 5.70 5.73
C ARG A 188 -11.16 6.34 6.55
N GLU A 189 -12.08 5.55 7.11
CA GLU A 189 -13.13 6.03 8.01
C GLU A 189 -12.55 6.77 9.23
N LYS A 190 -11.44 6.28 9.79
CA LYS A 190 -10.74 6.94 10.91
C LYS A 190 -10.16 8.29 10.50
N ILE A 191 -9.51 8.36 9.33
CA ILE A 191 -8.93 9.60 8.79
C ILE A 191 -10.02 10.63 8.50
N VAL A 192 -11.09 10.22 7.82
CA VAL A 192 -12.24 11.08 7.52
C VAL A 192 -12.89 11.59 8.81
N LYS A 193 -13.05 10.72 9.81
CA LYS A 193 -13.60 11.11 11.12
C LYS A 193 -12.75 12.19 11.78
N GLN A 194 -11.43 12.00 11.83
CA GLN A 194 -10.51 13.00 12.40
C GLN A 194 -10.60 14.34 11.65
N TRP A 195 -10.65 14.30 10.33
CA TRP A 195 -10.81 15.50 9.50
C TRP A 195 -12.14 16.21 9.75
N LEU A 196 -13.26 15.48 9.89
CA LEU A 196 -14.57 16.05 10.23
C LEU A 196 -14.57 16.72 11.61
N GLU A 197 -13.92 16.12 12.60
CA GLU A 197 -13.78 16.67 13.95
C GLU A 197 -12.99 17.99 13.93
N THR A 198 -11.83 18.02 13.26
CA THR A 198 -11.01 19.24 13.11
C THR A 198 -11.77 20.37 12.41
N ASN A 199 -12.52 20.07 11.34
CA ASN A 199 -13.27 21.10 10.62
C ASN A 199 -14.44 21.66 11.44
N ARG A 200 -15.09 20.84 12.28
CA ARG A 200 -16.16 21.30 13.17
C ARG A 200 -15.63 22.22 14.27
N GLU A 201 -14.47 21.91 14.82
CA GLU A 201 -13.82 22.78 15.80
C GLU A 201 -13.49 24.14 15.15
N HIS A 202 -13.00 24.13 13.91
CA HIS A 202 -12.73 25.37 13.16
C HIS A 202 -14.01 26.17 12.87
N GLU A 203 -15.12 25.52 12.49
CA GLU A 203 -16.42 26.18 12.29
C GLU A 203 -16.96 26.81 13.59
N GLN A 204 -16.84 26.11 14.72
CA GLN A 204 -17.27 26.62 16.03
C GLN A 204 -16.45 27.83 16.48
N ILE A 205 -15.14 27.81 16.26
CA ILE A 205 -14.26 28.95 16.57
C ILE A 205 -14.63 30.15 15.67
N ALA A 206 -14.81 29.95 14.37
CA ALA A 206 -15.20 31.00 13.44
C ALA A 206 -16.59 31.60 13.77
N ALA A 207 -17.55 30.76 14.20
CA ALA A 207 -18.86 31.21 14.66
C ALA A 207 -18.79 32.00 15.98
N ALA A 208 -17.92 31.60 16.91
CA ALA A 208 -17.68 32.34 18.15
C ALA A 208 -17.02 33.71 17.89
N GLU A 209 -16.05 33.79 16.97
CA GLU A 209 -15.39 35.06 16.61
C GLU A 209 -16.32 36.03 15.87
N SER A 210 -17.18 35.52 14.98
CA SER A 210 -18.16 36.34 14.26
C SER A 210 -19.26 36.88 15.18
N THR A 211 -19.65 36.14 16.22
CA THR A 211 -20.60 36.62 17.24
C THR A 211 -19.97 37.61 18.23
N ALA A 212 -18.67 37.48 18.52
CA ALA A 212 -17.92 38.42 19.36
C ALA A 212 -17.65 39.79 18.68
N LYS A 213 -17.68 39.87 17.35
CA LYS A 213 -17.43 41.10 16.57
C LYS A 213 -18.69 41.94 16.29
N LYS A 214 -19.81 41.76 17.02
CA LYS A 214 -20.93 42.73 16.93
C LYS A 214 -20.47 44.08 17.49
N PRO A 215 -20.35 45.15 16.68
CA PRO A 215 -19.87 46.43 17.15
C PRO A 215 -20.88 46.99 18.15
N ARG A 216 -20.50 47.07 19.42
CA ARG A 216 -21.24 47.87 20.40
C ARG A 216 -21.29 49.30 19.88
N LYS A 217 -22.51 49.80 19.62
CA LYS A 217 -22.79 51.16 19.15
C LYS A 217 -22.36 52.15 20.24
N GLY A 218 -21.08 52.51 20.22
CA GLY A 218 -20.42 53.43 21.15
C GLY A 218 -20.33 54.84 20.59
N ARG A 219 -20.69 55.79 21.45
CA ARG A 219 -20.83 57.23 21.30
C ARG A 219 -19.62 57.92 20.62
N LYS A 220 -19.90 58.87 19.71
CA LYS A 220 -18.93 59.81 19.12
C LYS A 220 -18.12 60.49 20.23
N GLY A 221 -16.82 60.19 20.30
CA GLY A 221 -15.84 60.85 21.16
C GLY A 221 -14.59 61.15 20.35
N LEU A 222 -14.18 62.41 20.40
CA LEU A 222 -13.12 63.06 19.65
C LEU A 222 -11.78 62.30 19.64
N ALA A 223 -11.08 62.45 18.51
CA ALA A 223 -9.75 61.94 18.23
C ALA A 223 -8.65 62.59 19.08
N THR A 224 -7.66 61.80 19.46
CA THR A 224 -6.24 62.20 19.55
C THR A 224 -5.37 61.01 19.18
N ALA A 225 -4.80 61.03 17.98
CA ALA A 225 -3.83 60.04 17.53
C ALA A 225 -2.45 60.37 18.12
N THR A 226 -1.84 59.41 18.81
CA THR A 226 -0.39 59.39 19.08
C THR A 226 0.25 58.38 18.14
N ILE A 227 0.95 58.93 17.15
CA ILE A 227 1.83 58.21 16.22
C ILE A 227 2.98 57.62 17.05
N SER A 228 3.09 56.29 17.09
CA SER A 228 4.26 55.59 17.62
C SER A 228 5.07 55.01 16.45
N LEU A 229 6.17 55.69 16.14
CA LEU A 229 7.20 55.23 15.21
C LEU A 229 8.14 54.27 15.94
N ARG A 230 7.97 52.95 15.75
CA ARG A 230 9.03 51.96 15.95
C ARG A 230 9.02 50.90 14.85
N SER A 231 9.96 51.10 13.92
CA SER A 231 10.84 50.11 13.28
C SER A 231 10.26 48.73 12.91
N ALA A 232 10.20 48.51 11.59
CA ALA A 232 9.86 47.27 10.91
C ALA A 232 10.75 46.10 11.34
N SER A 233 10.10 44.99 11.70
CA SER A 233 10.71 43.66 11.69
C SER A 233 10.53 43.04 10.29
N PRO A 234 11.51 42.29 9.77
CA PRO A 234 11.38 41.64 8.46
C PRO A 234 10.26 40.58 8.51
N PRO A 235 9.54 40.34 7.40
CA PRO A 235 8.49 39.34 7.37
C PRO A 235 9.11 37.96 7.61
N LEU A 236 8.69 37.30 8.68
CA LEU A 236 8.84 35.85 8.80
C LEU A 236 8.18 35.24 7.58
N SER A 237 8.97 34.45 6.86
CA SER A 237 8.58 33.65 5.71
C SER A 237 7.20 33.05 5.93
N GLN A 238 6.30 33.34 4.99
CA GLN A 238 5.04 32.64 4.80
C GLN A 238 5.35 31.15 4.68
N VAL A 239 5.22 30.42 5.78
CA VAL A 239 4.94 28.99 5.71
C VAL A 239 3.57 28.91 5.03
N ALA A 240 3.56 28.34 3.82
CA ALA A 240 2.35 28.04 3.09
C ALA A 240 1.37 27.31 4.02
N GLY A 241 0.34 28.03 4.47
CA GLY A 241 -0.81 27.42 5.13
C GLY A 241 -1.55 26.54 4.14
N PRO A 242 -2.27 25.50 4.61
CA PRO A 242 -3.12 24.70 3.75
C PRO A 242 -4.12 25.61 3.05
N SER A 243 -4.29 25.37 1.75
CA SER A 243 -5.20 26.06 0.84
C SER A 243 -6.50 26.45 1.54
N ASN A 244 -6.81 27.75 1.53
CA ASN A 244 -8.10 28.31 1.97
C ASN A 244 -9.23 27.82 1.05
N LEU A 245 -9.65 26.58 1.22
CA LEU A 245 -10.98 26.14 0.80
C LEU A 245 -11.92 26.52 1.94
N SER A 246 -12.95 27.32 1.62
CA SER A 246 -14.04 27.59 2.55
C SER A 246 -14.61 26.26 3.05
N PRO A 247 -14.92 26.10 4.35
CA PRO A 247 -15.51 24.86 4.84
C PRO A 247 -16.82 24.59 4.08
N PRO A 248 -17.02 23.38 3.54
CA PRO A 248 -18.24 23.04 2.83
C PRO A 248 -19.42 23.10 3.80
N VAL A 249 -20.41 23.94 3.50
CA VAL A 249 -21.63 24.05 4.30
C VAL A 249 -22.37 22.70 4.26
N GLY A 250 -22.57 22.08 5.43
CA GLY A 250 -23.35 20.84 5.57
C GLY A 250 -22.54 19.54 5.65
N LEU A 251 -21.43 19.51 6.40
CA LEU A 251 -20.64 18.29 6.60
C LEU A 251 -21.42 17.17 7.32
N PRO A 252 -21.36 15.91 6.85
CA PRO A 252 -22.05 14.79 7.50
C PRO A 252 -21.50 14.51 8.92
N GLN A 253 -22.33 13.97 9.82
CA GLN A 253 -21.86 13.53 11.15
C GLN A 253 -21.01 12.28 11.13
N LYS A 254 -21.25 11.41 10.16
CA LYS A 254 -20.50 10.17 10.03
C LYS A 254 -20.38 9.77 8.57
N VAL A 255 -19.22 9.25 8.20
CA VAL A 255 -19.01 8.61 6.91
C VAL A 255 -18.82 7.11 7.14
N ARG A 256 -19.50 6.29 6.36
CA ARG A 256 -19.27 4.84 6.26
C ARG A 256 -18.77 4.51 4.87
N ILE A 257 -17.72 3.71 4.78
CA ILE A 257 -17.07 3.40 3.51
C ILE A 257 -17.31 1.94 3.17
N ILE A 258 -17.79 1.67 1.95
CA ILE A 258 -17.93 0.31 1.44
C ILE A 258 -16.52 -0.27 1.20
N PRO A 259 -16.16 -1.39 1.86
CA PRO A 259 -14.88 -2.05 1.61
C PRO A 259 -14.70 -2.47 0.15
N SER A 260 -13.57 -2.16 -0.48
CA SER A 260 -13.27 -2.57 -1.86
C SER A 260 -13.16 -4.09 -1.99
N ALA A 261 -13.38 -4.62 -3.20
CA ALA A 261 -13.06 -6.00 -3.53
C ALA A 261 -11.55 -6.28 -3.36
N PRO A 262 -11.14 -7.50 -2.99
CA PRO A 262 -9.76 -7.89 -3.08
C PRO A 262 -9.34 -8.03 -4.55
N THR A 263 -8.15 -7.56 -4.89
CA THR A 263 -7.61 -7.58 -6.27
C THR A 263 -6.54 -8.64 -6.49
N LEU A 264 -6.07 -9.27 -5.40
CA LEU A 264 -5.00 -10.27 -5.44
C LEU A 264 -5.46 -11.50 -6.22
N ARG A 265 -4.75 -11.81 -7.30
CA ARG A 265 -4.96 -12.99 -8.17
C ARG A 265 -3.95 -14.09 -7.90
N SER A 266 -2.77 -13.76 -7.37
CA SER A 266 -1.81 -14.77 -6.96
C SER A 266 -0.92 -14.32 -5.79
N LEU A 267 -0.56 -15.29 -4.95
CA LEU A 267 0.46 -15.17 -3.93
C LEU A 267 1.54 -16.23 -4.17
N SER A 268 2.80 -15.85 -4.09
CA SER A 268 3.92 -16.77 -4.32
C SER A 268 4.87 -16.75 -3.12
N ILE A 269 5.02 -17.91 -2.48
CA ILE A 269 5.87 -18.12 -1.30
C ILE A 269 6.54 -19.49 -1.46
N ALA A 270 7.76 -19.50 -1.99
CA ALA A 270 8.53 -20.73 -2.20
C ALA A 270 8.78 -21.49 -0.88
N LEU A 271 8.45 -22.78 -0.83
CA LEU A 271 8.72 -23.65 0.32
C LEU A 271 9.64 -24.82 -0.07
N PRO A 272 10.93 -24.58 -0.36
CA PRO A 272 11.81 -25.58 -0.97
C PRO A 272 12.09 -26.81 -0.09
N ASN A 273 11.90 -26.71 1.23
CA ASN A 273 12.13 -27.81 2.17
C ASN A 273 10.83 -28.46 2.65
N THR A 274 9.67 -28.06 2.10
CA THR A 274 8.38 -28.61 2.48
C THR A 274 8.08 -29.85 1.63
N PRO A 275 7.73 -30.99 2.25
CA PRO A 275 7.25 -32.16 1.55
C PRO A 275 6.05 -31.86 0.65
N VAL A 276 6.04 -32.39 -0.58
CA VAL A 276 5.01 -32.11 -1.60
C VAL A 276 3.62 -32.56 -1.15
N ASP A 277 3.53 -33.62 -0.35
CA ASP A 277 2.29 -34.11 0.25
C ASP A 277 1.61 -33.10 1.19
N LEU A 278 2.37 -32.13 1.71
CA LEU A 278 1.83 -31.07 2.56
C LEU A 278 1.42 -29.81 1.78
N HIS A 279 1.77 -29.73 0.49
CA HIS A 279 1.34 -28.61 -0.35
C HIS A 279 -0.19 -28.57 -0.46
N ASP A 280 -0.84 -29.71 -0.67
CA ASP A 280 -2.30 -29.78 -0.83
C ASP A 280 -3.03 -29.31 0.44
N ASP A 281 -2.51 -29.64 1.61
CA ASP A 281 -3.04 -29.17 2.90
C ASP A 281 -2.90 -27.65 3.06
N ILE A 282 -1.74 -27.10 2.70
CA ILE A 282 -1.46 -25.65 2.74
C ILE A 282 -2.38 -24.91 1.77
N LEU A 283 -2.47 -25.39 0.52
CA LEU A 283 -3.34 -24.82 -0.51
C LEU A 283 -4.81 -24.83 -0.04
N SER A 284 -5.27 -25.96 0.48
CA SER A 284 -6.64 -26.12 1.00
C SER A 284 -6.91 -25.24 2.22
N ALA A 285 -5.94 -25.06 3.12
CA ALA A 285 -6.07 -24.18 4.28
C ALA A 285 -6.18 -22.71 3.84
N PHE A 286 -5.30 -22.26 2.95
CA PHE A 286 -5.33 -20.91 2.39
C PHE A 286 -6.63 -20.63 1.65
N GLU A 287 -7.09 -21.55 0.78
CA GLU A 287 -8.35 -21.41 0.04
C GLU A 287 -9.55 -21.27 0.98
N ARG A 288 -9.64 -22.11 2.02
CA ARG A 288 -10.70 -21.99 3.05
C ARG A 288 -10.65 -20.64 3.75
N GLY A 289 -9.46 -20.19 4.15
CA GLY A 289 -9.26 -18.89 4.77
C GLY A 289 -9.74 -17.75 3.89
N TRP A 290 -9.35 -17.78 2.62
CA TRP A 290 -9.75 -16.79 1.62
C TRP A 290 -11.27 -16.75 1.45
N LYS A 291 -11.93 -17.90 1.24
CA LYS A 291 -13.39 -17.99 1.09
C LYS A 291 -14.13 -17.44 2.31
N ASP A 292 -13.68 -17.78 3.51
CA ASP A 292 -14.26 -17.27 4.75
C ASP A 292 -14.09 -15.76 4.89
N GLY A 293 -12.92 -15.22 4.53
CA GLY A 293 -12.66 -13.79 4.48
C GLY A 293 -13.57 -13.07 3.47
N LEU A 294 -13.79 -13.66 2.30
CA LEU A 294 -14.67 -13.13 1.27
C LEU A 294 -16.14 -13.14 1.67
N ALA A 295 -16.60 -14.21 2.34
CA ALA A 295 -17.95 -14.28 2.89
C ALA A 295 -18.18 -13.19 3.96
N GLN A 296 -17.18 -12.95 4.81
CA GLN A 296 -17.21 -11.88 5.81
C GLN A 296 -17.23 -10.48 5.16
N LEU A 297 -16.42 -10.29 4.11
CA LEU A 297 -16.39 -9.05 3.33
C LEU A 297 -17.75 -8.77 2.67
N ALA A 298 -18.33 -9.75 1.97
CA ALA A 298 -19.64 -9.65 1.33
C ALA A 298 -20.75 -9.33 2.36
N THR A 299 -20.72 -9.97 3.52
CA THR A 299 -21.65 -9.68 4.61
C THR A 299 -21.53 -8.23 5.10
N THR A 300 -20.29 -7.74 5.23
CA THR A 300 -20.02 -6.36 5.64
C THR A 300 -20.54 -5.35 4.62
N ARG A 301 -20.25 -5.57 3.32
CA ARG A 301 -20.72 -4.72 2.21
C ARG A 301 -22.25 -4.66 2.16
N ARG A 302 -22.92 -5.82 2.11
CA ARG A 302 -24.40 -5.92 2.14
C ARG A 302 -25.03 -5.24 3.34
N THR A 303 -24.40 -5.32 4.50
CA THR A 303 -24.92 -4.66 5.72
C THR A 303 -24.89 -3.14 5.59
N ILE A 304 -23.79 -2.57 5.09
CA ILE A 304 -23.63 -1.13 4.86
C ILE A 304 -24.65 -0.65 3.81
N LEU A 305 -24.72 -1.37 2.69
CA LEU A 305 -25.61 -1.07 1.58
C LEU A 305 -27.10 -1.14 1.96
N ARG A 306 -27.55 -2.19 2.64
CA ARG A 306 -28.94 -2.30 3.12
C ARG A 306 -29.30 -1.19 4.11
N ALA A 307 -28.36 -0.80 4.99
CA ALA A 307 -28.57 0.31 5.91
C ALA A 307 -28.70 1.65 5.17
N TRP A 308 -27.93 1.83 4.09
CA TRP A 308 -28.04 3.00 3.21
C TRP A 308 -29.39 3.06 2.49
N VAL A 309 -29.83 1.97 1.83
CA VAL A 309 -31.11 1.92 1.09
C VAL A 309 -32.28 2.27 2.00
N ARG A 310 -32.36 1.66 3.19
CA ARG A 310 -33.45 1.92 4.15
C ARG A 310 -33.56 3.39 4.56
N ARG A 311 -32.44 4.11 4.59
CA ARG A 311 -32.44 5.55 4.89
C ARG A 311 -32.89 6.36 3.69
N LYS A 312 -32.34 6.06 2.51
CA LYS A 312 -32.69 6.75 1.26
C LYS A 312 -34.18 6.68 0.95
N THR A 313 -34.85 5.57 1.26
CA THR A 313 -36.30 5.41 1.05
C THR A 313 -37.18 6.00 2.17
N GLY A 314 -36.63 6.25 3.36
CA GLY A 314 -37.39 6.59 4.57
C GLY A 314 -37.37 8.05 5.01
N THR A 315 -36.44 8.88 4.53
CA THR A 315 -36.27 10.27 4.98
C THR A 315 -36.41 11.30 3.87
N LYS A 316 -37.16 12.39 4.12
CA LYS A 316 -37.03 13.64 3.36
C LYS A 316 -35.56 14.09 3.43
N THR A 317 -35.03 14.49 2.29
CA THR A 317 -33.61 14.66 1.92
C THR A 317 -32.71 15.52 2.82
N ASP A 318 -33.22 16.19 3.85
CA ASP A 318 -32.51 17.31 4.45
C ASP A 318 -31.75 16.99 5.76
N GLU A 319 -31.84 15.78 6.31
CA GLU A 319 -31.12 15.38 7.54
C GLU A 319 -30.49 13.97 7.45
N ILE A 320 -29.71 13.67 6.41
CA ILE A 320 -28.92 12.43 6.39
C ILE A 320 -27.66 12.62 7.23
N ASP A 321 -27.72 12.14 8.47
CA ASP A 321 -26.65 12.25 9.44
C ASP A 321 -25.41 11.38 9.11
N ILE A 322 -25.61 10.36 8.27
CA ILE A 322 -24.58 9.38 7.92
C ILE A 322 -24.46 9.26 6.40
N LYS A 323 -23.35 9.76 5.86
CA LYS A 323 -22.94 9.57 4.46
C LYS A 323 -22.40 8.16 4.26
N VAL A 324 -22.77 7.50 3.17
CA VAL A 324 -22.18 6.23 2.74
C VAL A 324 -21.46 6.47 1.42
N ALA A 325 -20.20 6.07 1.34
CA ALA A 325 -19.32 6.30 0.21
C ALA A 325 -18.59 5.01 -0.20
N LYS A 326 -18.05 4.99 -1.41
CA LYS A 326 -17.11 3.97 -1.90
C LYS A 326 -15.82 4.66 -2.36
N PHE A 327 -14.78 3.89 -2.60
CA PHE A 327 -13.51 4.43 -3.10
C PHE A 327 -13.67 4.84 -4.56
N ASP A 328 -13.15 6.00 -4.92
CA ASP A 328 -12.91 6.34 -6.31
C ASP A 328 -11.64 5.61 -6.77
N ASP A 329 -11.76 4.79 -7.82
CA ASP A 329 -10.65 3.99 -8.33
C ASP A 329 -9.59 4.83 -9.05
N ASP A 330 -9.90 6.08 -9.42
CA ASP A 330 -9.01 6.98 -10.17
C ASP A 330 -8.31 8.02 -9.28
N GLU A 331 -8.76 8.20 -8.04
CA GLU A 331 -8.18 9.16 -7.09
C GLU A 331 -7.47 8.47 -5.91
N ASP A 332 -6.15 8.67 -5.83
CA ASP A 332 -5.32 8.20 -4.70
C ASP A 332 -5.24 9.20 -3.54
N GLU A 333 -6.00 10.30 -3.57
CA GLU A 333 -5.93 11.34 -2.54
C GLU A 333 -6.74 10.96 -1.29
N TRP A 334 -6.06 10.98 -0.13
CA TRP A 334 -6.64 10.61 1.16
C TRP A 334 -6.88 11.81 2.07
N ASP A 335 -6.97 13.03 1.53
CA ASP A 335 -7.33 14.22 2.31
C ASP A 335 -8.85 14.41 2.35
N GLY A 336 -9.40 14.66 3.54
CA GLY A 336 -10.84 14.83 3.75
C GLY A 336 -11.70 13.79 3.04
N LEU A 337 -12.62 14.25 2.18
CA LEU A 337 -13.52 13.41 1.37
C LEU A 337 -12.99 13.08 -0.03
N ASN A 338 -11.79 13.51 -0.41
CA ASN A 338 -11.21 13.22 -1.73
C ASN A 338 -10.98 11.71 -1.88
N GLY A 339 -11.02 11.19 -3.11
CA GLY A 339 -10.95 9.75 -3.37
C GLY A 339 -12.14 8.94 -2.85
N LEU A 340 -13.27 9.58 -2.53
CA LEU A 340 -14.51 8.93 -2.14
C LEU A 340 -15.68 9.42 -3.00
N GLU A 341 -16.38 8.49 -3.63
CA GLU A 341 -17.59 8.75 -4.40
C GLU A 341 -18.85 8.30 -3.65
N ASP A 342 -19.99 8.89 -3.99
CA ASP A 342 -21.27 8.51 -3.41
C ASP A 342 -21.72 7.15 -3.93
N VAL A 343 -22.42 6.40 -3.07
CA VAL A 343 -22.99 5.10 -3.45
C VAL A 343 -24.26 5.30 -4.26
N GLU A 344 -24.36 4.56 -5.37
CA GLU A 344 -25.48 4.58 -6.29
C GLU A 344 -26.37 3.33 -6.10
N VAL A 345 -27.54 3.31 -6.75
CA VAL A 345 -28.46 2.16 -6.66
C VAL A 345 -27.88 0.95 -7.38
N ASP A 346 -27.16 1.18 -8.48
CA ASP A 346 -26.54 0.15 -9.31
C ASP A 346 -25.46 -0.63 -8.53
N ASP A 347 -24.83 -0.01 -7.52
CA ASP A 347 -23.87 -0.69 -6.63
C ASP A 347 -24.51 -1.84 -5.82
N LEU A 348 -25.83 -1.89 -5.71
CA LEU A 348 -26.54 -2.99 -5.04
C LEU A 348 -26.68 -4.22 -5.91
N GLU A 349 -26.85 -4.04 -7.22
CA GLU A 349 -27.13 -5.14 -8.16
C GLU A 349 -25.91 -6.05 -8.34
N GLY A 350 -24.70 -5.50 -8.18
CA GLY A 350 -23.44 -6.25 -8.24
C GLY A 350 -23.12 -7.10 -7.00
N GLU A 351 -23.79 -6.89 -5.86
CA GLU A 351 -23.44 -7.56 -4.59
C GLU A 351 -23.75 -9.06 -4.55
N ASP A 352 -24.67 -9.51 -5.40
CA ASP A 352 -25.01 -10.93 -5.48
C ASP A 352 -23.92 -11.73 -6.20
N ARG A 353 -23.22 -11.10 -7.16
CA ARG A 353 -22.11 -11.71 -7.93
C ARG A 353 -20.73 -11.46 -7.34
N PHE A 354 -20.61 -10.54 -6.38
CA PHE A 354 -19.34 -10.13 -5.76
C PHE A 354 -18.41 -11.30 -5.38
N VAL A 355 -18.96 -12.35 -4.76
CA VAL A 355 -18.15 -13.51 -4.30
C VAL A 355 -17.65 -14.35 -5.47
N GLU A 356 -18.47 -14.50 -6.51
CA GLU A 356 -18.13 -15.29 -7.71
C GLU A 356 -17.06 -14.59 -8.55
N GLU A 357 -17.13 -13.26 -8.66
CA GLU A 357 -16.21 -12.45 -9.46
C GLU A 357 -14.79 -12.36 -8.87
N CYS A 358 -14.64 -12.44 -7.55
CA CYS A 358 -13.33 -12.33 -6.90
C CYS A 358 -12.45 -13.58 -7.06
N GLY A 359 -13.05 -14.76 -7.26
CA GLY A 359 -12.31 -16.03 -7.35
C GLY A 359 -11.44 -16.35 -6.13
N VAL A 360 -10.59 -17.38 -6.25
CA VAL A 360 -9.55 -17.72 -5.26
C VAL A 360 -8.18 -17.44 -5.90
N PRO A 361 -7.27 -16.70 -5.23
CA PRO A 361 -5.95 -16.44 -5.73
C PRO A 361 -5.15 -17.73 -5.87
N VAL A 362 -4.33 -17.81 -6.91
CA VAL A 362 -3.36 -18.88 -7.08
C VAL A 362 -2.27 -18.74 -6.02
N LEU A 363 -2.21 -19.68 -5.07
CA LEU A 363 -1.09 -19.80 -4.13
C LEU A 363 -0.03 -20.71 -4.75
N CYS A 364 1.16 -20.17 -5.04
CA CYS A 364 2.27 -20.93 -5.57
C CYS A 364 3.34 -21.13 -4.49
N LEU A 365 3.58 -22.40 -4.16
CA LEU A 365 4.59 -22.82 -3.17
C LEU A 365 5.89 -23.28 -3.84
N LEU A 366 5.90 -23.37 -5.18
CA LEU A 366 7.09 -23.70 -5.95
C LEU A 366 8.08 -22.53 -5.92
N GLY A 367 9.37 -22.83 -5.90
CA GLY A 367 10.40 -21.81 -6.06
C GLY A 367 10.47 -21.26 -7.49
N PRO A 368 11.07 -20.08 -7.71
CA PRO A 368 11.18 -19.47 -9.04
C PRO A 368 12.01 -20.30 -10.02
N ASP A 369 12.89 -21.18 -9.51
CA ASP A 369 13.77 -22.05 -10.28
C ASP A 369 13.28 -23.52 -10.27
N SER A 370 12.01 -23.77 -9.90
CA SER A 370 11.46 -25.12 -9.91
C SER A 370 11.37 -25.68 -11.33
N GLU A 371 11.76 -26.93 -11.52
CA GLU A 371 11.57 -27.65 -12.79
C GLU A 371 10.11 -28.10 -12.98
N ASP A 372 9.32 -28.10 -11.90
CA ASP A 372 7.90 -28.42 -11.95
C ASP A 372 7.11 -27.31 -12.65
N SER A 373 6.04 -27.70 -13.35
CA SER A 373 5.19 -26.73 -14.02
C SER A 373 4.42 -25.90 -12.99
N HIS A 374 4.77 -24.62 -12.89
CA HIS A 374 3.99 -23.64 -12.17
C HIS A 374 2.53 -23.61 -12.63
N GLN A 375 1.60 -23.41 -11.68
CA GLN A 375 0.20 -23.20 -12.00
C GLN A 375 0.04 -21.92 -12.84
N THR A 376 -0.82 -21.99 -13.86
CA THR A 376 -1.09 -20.84 -14.74
C THR A 376 -1.62 -19.66 -13.95
N GLY A 377 -1.02 -18.48 -14.16
CA GLY A 377 -1.40 -17.23 -13.49
C GLY A 377 -0.75 -17.01 -12.13
N CYS A 378 0.19 -17.87 -11.70
CA CYS A 378 0.94 -17.63 -10.46
C CYS A 378 1.89 -16.42 -10.58
N GLY A 379 2.30 -15.89 -9.42
CA GLY A 379 3.19 -14.72 -9.34
C GLY A 379 4.57 -14.96 -9.96
N HIS A 380 5.10 -16.19 -9.90
CA HIS A 380 6.35 -16.53 -10.60
C HIS A 380 6.22 -16.37 -12.11
N GLN A 381 5.14 -16.88 -12.71
CA GLN A 381 4.89 -16.73 -14.15
C GLN A 381 4.66 -15.27 -14.53
N MET A 382 3.82 -14.56 -13.77
CA MET A 382 3.42 -13.17 -14.06
C MET A 382 4.53 -12.15 -13.77
N SER A 383 5.52 -12.52 -12.94
CA SER A 383 6.71 -11.70 -12.72
C SER A 383 7.85 -12.00 -13.71
N THR A 384 7.69 -12.96 -14.63
CA THR A 384 8.70 -13.17 -15.67
C THR A 384 8.81 -11.94 -16.57
N PHE A 385 10.01 -11.69 -17.09
CA PHE A 385 10.23 -10.52 -17.96
C PHE A 385 9.35 -10.55 -19.21
N ALA A 386 9.11 -11.74 -19.77
CA ALA A 386 8.28 -11.92 -20.95
C ALA A 386 6.83 -11.48 -20.68
N GLU A 387 6.26 -11.83 -19.54
CA GLU A 387 4.90 -11.42 -19.17
C GLU A 387 4.84 -9.96 -18.76
N LEU A 388 5.81 -9.47 -17.97
CA LEU A 388 5.88 -8.06 -17.60
C LEU A 388 5.98 -7.15 -18.83
N ALA A 389 6.73 -7.56 -19.85
CA ALA A 389 6.83 -6.84 -21.12
C ALA A 389 5.55 -6.91 -21.97
N ARG A 390 4.67 -7.90 -21.77
CA ARG A 390 3.36 -7.99 -22.44
C ARG A 390 2.30 -7.15 -21.74
N MET A 391 2.40 -7.01 -20.42
CA MET A 391 1.52 -6.16 -19.61
C MET A 391 1.80 -4.65 -19.81
N SER A 392 2.98 -4.29 -20.35
CA SER A 392 3.44 -2.93 -20.66
C SER A 392 3.27 -2.55 -22.12
#